data_AF-A0A090I680-F1
#
_entry.id   AF-A0A090I680-F1
#
_cell.length_a   1.000
_cell.length_b   1.000
_cell.length_c   1.000
_cell.angle_alpha   90.00
_cell.angle_beta   90.00
_cell.angle_gamma   90.00
#
_symmetry.space_group_name_H-M   'P 1'
#
loop_
_entity.id
_entity.type
_entity.pdbx_description
1 polymer ?
#
loop_
_entity_poly.entity_id
_entity_poly.type
_entity_poly.pdbx_seq_one_letter_code
_entity_poly.pdbx_strand_id
1 'polypeptide(L)'
;MKTGSIVIIIAGCIFAVIESIRVFYGAFLPALFNILVGTLLIIIGVFHNKGCYNKNFFMAIFSVIALWGLMLLYIFLFRTSEYLEWKNIFYLLIGLFVLLIITFGGPYIRRLKKGDL
;
A
#
# COMPACT_ATOMS: atom_id res chain seq x y z
N MET A 1 11.17 6.25 -21.03
CA MET A 1 10.91 5.90 -19.62
C MET A 1 11.19 7.14 -18.79
N LYS A 2 10.25 7.64 -17.97
CA LYS A 2 10.49 8.87 -17.19
C LYS A 2 11.40 8.56 -16.02
N THR A 3 12.54 9.26 -15.88
CA THR A 3 13.56 9.02 -14.85
C THR A 3 12.96 9.00 -13.44
N GLY A 4 12.01 9.88 -13.14
CA GLY A 4 11.33 9.91 -11.83
C GLY A 4 10.55 8.63 -11.51
N SER A 5 9.91 7.99 -12.50
CA SER A 5 9.17 6.74 -12.27
C SER A 5 10.09 5.57 -11.98
N ILE A 6 11.29 5.55 -12.57
CA ILE A 6 12.32 4.53 -12.30
C ILE A 6 12.78 4.62 -10.85
N VAL A 7 13.08 5.83 -10.38
CA VAL A 7 13.51 6.07 -8.99
C VAL A 7 12.47 5.59 -8.00
N ILE A 8 11.18 5.86 -8.25
CA ILE A 8 10.08 5.40 -7.39
C ILE A 8 9.99 3.87 -7.34
N ILE A 9 10.16 3.20 -8.48
CA ILE A 9 10.14 1.72 -8.55
C ILE A 9 11.33 1.15 -7.78
N ILE A 10 12.54 1.66 -8.02
CA ILE A 10 13.76 1.19 -7.34
C ILE A 10 13.63 1.39 -5.83
N ALA A 11 13.17 2.56 -5.38
CA ALA A 11 12.94 2.84 -3.98
C ALA A 11 11.93 1.86 -3.35
N GLY A 12 10.82 1.59 -4.04
CA GLY A 12 9.81 0.62 -3.60
C GLY A 12 10.35 -0.80 -3.50
N CYS A 13 11.17 -1.24 -4.45
CA CYS A 13 11.84 -2.55 -4.41
C CYS A 13 12.83 -2.66 -3.25
N ILE A 14 13.67 -1.65 -3.04
CA ILE A 14 14.62 -1.62 -1.91
C ILE A 14 13.87 -1.70 -0.59
N PHE A 15 12.80 -0.91 -0.43
CA PHE A 15 11.94 -0.96 0.75
C PHE A 15 11.36 -2.36 0.97
N ALA A 16 10.79 -2.98 -0.07
CA ALA A 16 10.20 -4.31 0.03
C ALA A 16 11.24 -5.37 0.45
N VAL A 17 12.46 -5.33 -0.11
CA VAL A 17 13.52 -6.30 0.22
C VAL A 17 14.04 -6.12 1.64
N ILE A 18 14.38 -4.89 2.03
CA ILE A 18 14.91 -4.61 3.39
C ILE A 18 13.89 -5.03 4.44
N GLU A 19 12.62 -4.68 4.24
CA GLU A 19 11.59 -4.94 5.23
C GLU A 19 11.19 -6.42 5.24
N SER A 20 11.25 -7.11 4.10
CA SER A 20 11.12 -8.59 4.08
C SER A 20 12.20 -9.25 4.94
N ILE A 21 13.44 -8.76 4.90
CA ILE A 21 14.52 -9.26 5.77
C ILE A 21 14.18 -8.99 7.25
N ARG A 22 13.67 -7.80 7.59
CA ARG A 22 13.29 -7.45 8.98
C ARG A 22 12.14 -8.30 9.53
N VAL A 23 11.22 -8.76 8.68
CA VAL A 23 10.20 -9.74 9.06
C VAL A 23 10.84 -11.04 9.56
N PHE A 24 11.90 -11.53 8.90
CA PHE A 24 12.64 -12.73 9.36
C PHE A 24 13.33 -12.52 10.72
N TYR A 25 13.75 -11.29 11.03
CA TYR A 25 14.36 -10.95 12.32
C TYR A 25 13.35 -10.55 13.42
N GLY A 26 12.06 -10.79 13.21
CA GLY A 26 11.02 -10.63 14.24
C GLY A 26 10.35 -9.26 14.32
N ALA A 27 10.69 -8.31 13.45
CA ALA A 27 10.03 -7.00 13.40
C ALA A 27 8.75 -7.05 12.54
N PHE A 28 7.75 -7.80 12.98
CA PHE A 28 6.60 -8.20 12.15
C PHE A 28 5.71 -7.03 11.70
N LEU A 29 5.19 -6.25 12.66
CA LEU A 29 4.17 -5.21 12.42
C LEU A 29 4.69 -4.02 11.58
N PRO A 30 5.85 -3.40 11.93
CA PRO A 30 6.38 -2.29 11.15
C PRO A 30 6.83 -2.73 9.75
N ALA A 31 7.39 -3.94 9.63
CA ALA A 31 7.94 -4.41 8.37
C ALA A 31 6.86 -4.82 7.36
N LEU A 32 5.80 -5.51 7.80
CA LEU A 32 4.68 -5.84 6.90
C LEU A 32 4.02 -4.59 6.33
N PHE A 33 3.85 -3.56 7.15
CA PHE A 33 3.34 -2.28 6.69
C PHE A 33 4.26 -1.64 5.62
N ASN A 34 5.56 -1.59 5.88
CA ASN A 34 6.50 -1.00 4.94
C ASN A 34 6.60 -1.79 3.61
N ILE A 35 6.41 -3.11 3.62
CA ILE A 35 6.33 -3.94 2.40
C ILE A 35 5.10 -3.54 1.56
N LEU A 36 3.95 -3.31 2.19
CA LEU A 36 2.74 -2.86 1.50
C LEU A 36 2.93 -1.46 0.89
N VAL A 37 3.58 -0.54 1.62
CA VAL A 37 3.93 0.79 1.10
C VAL A 37 4.91 0.69 -0.07
N GLY A 38 5.94 -0.14 0.02
CA GLY A 38 6.87 -0.39 -1.08
C GLY A 38 6.16 -0.93 -2.32
N THR A 39 5.21 -1.84 -2.13
CA THR A 39 4.38 -2.39 -3.22
C THR A 39 3.51 -1.32 -3.88
N LEU A 40 2.89 -0.42 -3.10
CA LEU A 40 2.14 0.73 -3.62
C LEU A 40 3.02 1.64 -4.47
N LEU A 41 4.24 1.94 -4.02
CA LEU A 41 5.19 2.77 -4.76
C LEU A 41 5.58 2.13 -6.09
N ILE A 42 5.84 0.82 -6.11
CA ILE A 42 6.13 0.08 -7.36
C ILE A 42 4.97 0.22 -8.34
N ILE A 43 3.73 -0.02 -7.90
CA ILE A 43 2.53 0.10 -8.75
C ILE A 43 2.41 1.53 -9.30
N ILE A 44 2.50 2.54 -8.44
CA ILE A 44 2.42 3.95 -8.85
C ILE A 44 3.50 4.27 -9.88
N GLY A 45 4.75 3.88 -9.62
CA GLY A 45 5.87 4.12 -10.53
C GLY A 45 5.67 3.44 -11.89
N VAL A 46 5.25 2.17 -11.91
CA VAL A 46 5.01 1.40 -13.15
C VAL A 46 3.94 2.05 -14.02
N PHE A 47 2.81 2.44 -13.42
CA PHE A 47 1.70 3.02 -14.18
C PHE A 47 1.91 4.50 -14.53
N HIS A 48 2.61 5.27 -13.69
CA HIS A 48 3.02 6.65 -14.03
C HIS A 48 3.97 6.67 -15.23
N ASN A 49 4.89 5.70 -15.32
CA ASN A 49 5.79 5.57 -16.47
C ASN A 49 5.03 5.28 -17.78
N LYS A 50 3.93 4.52 -17.70
CA LYS A 50 3.06 4.19 -18.85
C LYS A 50 2.03 5.27 -19.16
N GLY A 51 1.88 6.29 -18.31
CA GLY A 51 0.83 7.32 -18.43
C GLY A 51 -0.61 6.78 -18.38
N CYS A 52 -0.78 5.52 -17.98
CA CYS A 52 -2.06 4.80 -18.06
C CYS A 52 -2.68 4.67 -16.67
N TYR A 53 -3.54 5.63 -16.32
CA TYR A 53 -4.45 5.50 -15.18
C TYR A 53 -5.75 4.80 -15.62
N ASN A 54 -5.63 3.53 -16.02
CA ASN A 54 -6.73 2.72 -16.53
C ASN A 54 -7.33 1.79 -15.46
N LYS A 55 -8.32 0.98 -15.83
CA LYS A 55 -8.92 -0.05 -14.97
C LYS A 55 -7.92 -0.93 -14.22
N ASN A 56 -6.83 -1.34 -14.87
CA ASN A 56 -5.83 -2.23 -14.26
C ASN A 56 -5.00 -1.52 -13.19
N PHE A 57 -4.72 -0.23 -13.35
CA PHE A 57 -4.08 0.59 -12.32
C PHE A 57 -4.91 0.62 -11.04
N PHE A 58 -6.20 0.94 -11.18
CA PHE A 58 -7.11 1.03 -10.03
C PHE A 58 -7.33 -0.33 -9.39
N MET A 59 -7.48 -1.41 -10.18
CA MET A 59 -7.55 -2.76 -9.62
C MET A 59 -6.31 -3.12 -8.82
N ALA A 60 -5.11 -2.85 -9.34
CA ALA A 60 -3.87 -3.15 -8.63
C ALA A 60 -3.78 -2.41 -7.29
N ILE A 61 -4.16 -1.13 -7.26
CA ILE A 61 -4.18 -0.35 -6.01
C ILE A 61 -5.23 -0.87 -5.04
N PHE A 62 -6.45 -1.13 -5.50
CA PHE A 62 -7.50 -1.66 -4.62
C PHE A 62 -7.16 -3.03 -4.05
N SER A 63 -6.46 -3.88 -4.80
CA SER A 63 -5.93 -5.15 -4.27
C SER A 63 -4.95 -4.93 -3.12
N VAL A 64 -4.04 -3.94 -3.23
CA VAL A 64 -3.11 -3.64 -2.13
C VAL A 64 -3.82 -3.02 -0.94
N ILE A 65 -4.81 -2.16 -1.16
CA ILE A 65 -5.67 -1.63 -0.09
C ILE A 65 -6.39 -2.78 0.62
N ALA A 66 -6.99 -3.71 -0.12
CA ALA A 66 -7.67 -4.87 0.46
C ALA A 66 -6.72 -5.75 1.30
N LEU A 67 -5.52 -6.02 0.80
CA LEU A 67 -4.48 -6.76 1.55
C LEU A 67 -4.08 -6.05 2.83
N TRP A 68 -3.97 -4.72 2.79
CA TRP A 68 -3.69 -3.92 3.99
C TRP A 68 -4.85 -4.00 5.00
N GLY A 69 -6.10 -3.91 4.55
CA GLY A 69 -7.26 -4.10 5.42
C GLY A 69 -7.28 -5.47 6.10
N LEU A 70 -6.97 -6.54 5.35
CA LEU A 70 -6.86 -7.90 5.88
C LEU A 70 -5.72 -8.02 6.90
N MET A 71 -4.58 -7.39 6.66
CA MET A 71 -3.46 -7.36 7.60
C MET A 71 -3.87 -6.69 8.93
N LEU A 72 -4.54 -5.53 8.87
CA LEU A 72 -5.03 -4.84 10.07
C LEU A 72 -6.04 -5.68 10.85
N LEU A 73 -6.95 -6.33 10.13
CA LEU A 73 -7.93 -7.24 10.74
C LEU A 73 -7.24 -8.44 11.40
N TYR A 74 -6.25 -9.05 10.73
CA TYR A 74 -5.48 -10.15 11.29
C TYR A 74 -4.76 -9.75 12.58
N ILE A 75 -4.12 -8.59 12.60
CA ILE A 75 -3.44 -8.08 13.80
C ILE A 75 -4.44 -7.89 14.94
N PHE A 76 -5.58 -7.25 14.66
CA PHE A 76 -6.61 -7.00 15.65
C PHE A 76 -7.17 -8.31 16.26
N LEU A 77 -7.44 -9.32 15.43
CA LEU A 77 -8.07 -10.57 15.86
C LEU A 77 -7.11 -11.57 16.49
N PHE A 78 -5.87 -11.66 16.00
CA PHE A 78 -4.96 -12.76 16.33
C PHE A 78 -3.62 -12.32 16.95
N ARG A 79 -3.30 -11.02 16.94
CA ARG A 79 -2.05 -10.46 17.49
C ARG A 79 -2.34 -9.39 18.54
N THR A 80 -3.24 -9.71 19.47
CA THR A 80 -3.76 -8.76 20.47
C THR A 80 -2.67 -8.20 21.39
N SER A 81 -1.63 -8.97 21.73
CA SER A 81 -0.50 -8.49 22.53
C SER A 81 0.29 -7.39 21.80
N GLU A 82 0.62 -7.61 20.53
CA GLU A 82 1.33 -6.61 19.70
C GLU A 82 0.45 -5.40 19.40
N TYR A 83 -0.85 -5.62 19.19
CA TYR A 83 -1.82 -4.53 19.06
C TYR A 83 -1.84 -3.63 20.31
N LEU A 84 -1.84 -4.23 21.51
CA LEU A 84 -1.86 -3.47 22.76
C LEU A 84 -0.57 -2.68 22.98
N GLU A 85 0.59 -3.29 22.67
CA GLU A 85 1.89 -2.62 22.76
C GLU A 85 2.02 -1.45 21.76
N TRP A 86 1.50 -1.63 20.53
CA TRP A 86 1.65 -0.67 19.44
C TRP A 86 0.34 0.04 19.07
N LYS A 87 -0.56 0.20 20.03
CA LYS A 87 -1.92 0.72 19.82
C LYS A 87 -1.97 2.04 19.05
N ASN A 88 -1.08 2.97 19.37
CA ASN A 88 -0.98 4.27 18.68
C ASN A 88 -0.59 4.11 17.21
N ILE A 89 0.40 3.26 16.92
CA ILE A 89 0.83 2.97 15.55
C ILE A 89 -0.32 2.29 14.79
N PHE A 90 -1.00 1.34 15.42
CA PHE A 90 -2.14 0.66 14.81
C PHE A 90 -3.25 1.62 14.38
N TYR A 91 -3.62 2.59 15.23
CA TYR A 91 -4.61 3.61 14.83
C TYR A 91 -4.11 4.54 13.74
N LEU A 92 -2.82 4.90 13.75
CA LEU A 92 -2.21 5.66 12.66
C LEU A 92 -2.32 4.89 11.34
N LEU A 93 -2.07 3.58 11.36
CA LEU A 93 -2.21 2.70 10.19
C LEU A 93 -3.66 2.62 9.70
N ILE A 94 -4.65 2.58 10.60
CA ILE A 94 -6.07 2.68 10.23
C ILE A 94 -6.35 4.04 9.56
N GLY A 95 -5.84 5.13 10.12
CA GLY A 95 -5.99 6.46 9.54
C GLY A 95 -5.42 6.54 8.12
N LEU A 96 -4.22 6.01 7.90
CA LEU A 96 -3.59 5.90 6.58
C LEU A 96 -4.40 5.03 5.62
N PHE A 97 -4.93 3.90 6.08
CA PHE A 97 -5.79 3.03 5.30
C PHE A 97 -7.05 3.76 4.80
N VAL A 98 -7.73 4.50 5.68
CA VAL A 98 -8.89 5.31 5.30
C VAL A 98 -8.51 6.41 4.31
N LEU A 99 -7.39 7.11 4.54
CA LEU A 99 -6.88 8.14 3.64
C LEU A 99 -6.64 7.57 2.22
N LEU A 100 -6.08 6.37 2.12
CA LEU A 100 -5.83 5.70 0.83
C LEU A 100 -7.12 5.38 0.08
N ILE A 101 -8.13 4.86 0.78
CA ILE A 101 -9.45 4.60 0.18
C ILE A 101 -10.03 5.88 -0.41
N ILE A 102 -9.97 6.99 0.32
CA ILE A 102 -10.49 8.28 -0.16
C ILE A 102 -9.68 8.78 -1.37
N THR A 103 -8.35 8.75 -1.24
CA THR A 103 -7.41 9.26 -2.25
C THR A 103 -7.55 8.54 -3.59
N PHE A 104 -7.75 7.23 -3.58
CA PHE A 104 -7.85 6.44 -4.81
C PHE A 104 -9.30 6.16 -5.24
N GLY A 105 -10.23 6.05 -4.29
CA GLY A 105 -11.65 5.84 -4.55
C GLY A 105 -12.32 7.03 -5.25
N GLY A 106 -12.03 8.25 -4.83
CA GLY A 106 -12.59 9.46 -5.45
C GLY A 106 -12.27 9.58 -6.95
N PRO A 107 -10.98 9.56 -7.34
CA PRO A 107 -10.58 9.58 -8.75
C PRO A 107 -11.13 8.41 -9.56
N TYR A 108 -11.18 7.21 -8.99
CA TYR A 108 -11.77 6.04 -9.63
C TYR A 108 -13.25 6.27 -9.98
N ILE A 109 -14.08 6.65 -9.00
CA ILE A 109 -15.51 6.91 -9.21
C ILE A 109 -15.71 8.03 -10.24
N ARG A 110 -14.90 9.09 -10.17
CA ARG A 110 -14.99 10.22 -11.12
C ARG A 110 -14.69 9.79 -12.55
N ARG A 111 -13.67 8.96 -12.76
CA ARG A 111 -13.34 8.42 -14.10
C ARG A 111 -14.40 7.42 -14.58
N LEU A 112 -14.95 6.61 -13.67
CA LEU A 112 -15.97 5.62 -13.99
C LEU A 112 -17.22 6.33 -14.54
N LYS A 113 -17.64 7.41 -13.88
CA LYS A 113 -18.78 8.25 -14.32
C LYS A 113 -18.56 8.91 -15.68
N LYS A 114 -17.31 9.16 -16.08
CA LYS A 114 -16.97 9.75 -17.38
C LYS A 114 -16.82 8.73 -18.51
N GLY A 115 -16.76 7.44 -18.18
CA GLY A 115 -16.42 6.39 -19.16
C GLY A 115 -14.92 6.33 -19.51
N ASP A 116 -14.06 7.06 -18.77
CA ASP A 116 -12.63 7.23 -19.06
C ASP A 116 -11.76 6.21 -18.29
N LEU A 117 -12.21 4.96 -18.17
CA LEU A 117 -11.63 3.94 -17.27
C LEU A 117 -11.14 2.69 -17.98
#